data_AF-A0A7G7G7R6-F1
#
_entry.id   AF-A0A7G7G7R6-F1
#
_cell.length_a   1.000
_cell.length_b   1.000
_cell.length_c   1.000
_cell.angle_alpha   90.00
_cell.angle_beta   90.00
_cell.angle_gamma   90.00
#
_symmetry.space_group_name_H-M   'P 1'
#
loop_
_entity.id
_entity.type
_entity.pdbx_description
1 polymer ?
#
loop_
_entity_poly.entity_id
_entity_poly.type
_entity_poly.pdbx_seq_one_letter_code
_entity_poly.pdbx_strand_id
1 'polypeptide(L)'
;MSGFDNLIKTADECIPFYTSHLDKLRSFLEAQKEAKSLIAVTSPEANLNIFSELENLNGVNALITISLLDLLVVCKHLCIVKQPWERAYFIKNGYLIINETLETYSQSQQPVLRGIINSNYPSFLPDFNNIFSTIKKFRKEHDLKTIKGIRNTIAGHIDKDFCLYYDTTLKLDGEAAGNTISAFLNILRQLQDFLTKLTLFANIKIKEESMQTEQSINNLKNKIEELFSKFDKLKKENKNH
;
A
#
# COMPACT_ATOMS: atom_id res chain seq x y z
N MET A 1 22.80 -9.92 -23.87
CA MET A 1 21.49 -9.25 -23.68
C MET A 1 21.77 -7.77 -23.50
N SER A 2 21.09 -6.91 -24.24
CA SER A 2 21.17 -5.47 -24.04
C SER A 2 20.57 -5.08 -22.69
N GLY A 3 20.88 -3.88 -22.17
CA GLY A 3 20.28 -3.39 -20.94
C GLY A 3 18.74 -3.32 -21.00
N PHE A 4 18.18 -3.08 -22.20
CA PHE A 4 16.74 -3.07 -22.41
C PHE A 4 16.11 -4.47 -22.39
N ASP A 5 16.78 -5.51 -22.91
CA ASP A 5 16.27 -6.88 -22.86
C ASP A 5 16.11 -7.37 -21.41
N ASN A 6 17.06 -7.00 -20.55
CA ASN A 6 16.98 -7.31 -19.12
C ASN A 6 15.81 -6.59 -18.43
N LEU A 7 15.56 -5.32 -18.79
CA LEU A 7 14.48 -4.53 -18.22
C LEU A 7 13.11 -5.07 -18.66
N ILE A 8 12.96 -5.43 -19.93
CA ILE A 8 11.75 -6.07 -20.46
C ILE A 8 11.50 -7.38 -19.72
N LYS A 9 12.51 -8.25 -19.62
CA LYS A 9 12.40 -9.52 -18.89
C LYS A 9 12.00 -9.29 -17.42
N THR A 10 12.64 -8.35 -16.76
CA THR A 10 12.31 -8.00 -15.36
C THR A 10 10.86 -7.55 -15.24
N ALA A 11 10.38 -6.70 -16.15
CA ALA A 11 8.99 -6.27 -16.15
C ALA A 11 8.02 -7.44 -16.40
N ASP A 12 8.36 -8.35 -17.32
CA ASP A 12 7.56 -9.55 -17.62
C ASP A 12 7.46 -10.51 -16.43
N GLU A 13 8.48 -10.58 -15.58
CA GLU A 13 8.47 -11.35 -14.34
C GLU A 13 7.70 -10.62 -13.21
N CYS A 14 7.89 -9.31 -13.08
CA CYS A 14 7.30 -8.51 -12.00
C CYS A 14 5.81 -8.22 -12.20
N ILE A 15 5.34 -7.99 -13.43
CA ILE A 15 3.93 -7.63 -13.68
C ILE A 15 2.96 -8.72 -13.17
N PRO A 16 3.14 -10.03 -13.50
CA PRO A 16 2.28 -11.08 -12.97
C PRO A 16 2.36 -11.19 -11.43
N PHE A 17 3.55 -11.00 -10.86
CA PHE A 17 3.74 -11.01 -9.41
C PHE A 17 2.91 -9.92 -8.72
N TYR A 18 3.03 -8.67 -9.16
CA TYR A 18 2.29 -7.55 -8.56
C TYR A 18 0.79 -7.62 -8.86
N THR A 19 0.39 -8.19 -9.99
CA THR A 19 -1.03 -8.47 -10.29
C THR A 19 -1.59 -9.45 -9.27
N SER A 20 -0.92 -10.59 -9.07
CA SER A 20 -1.36 -11.58 -8.08
C SER A 20 -1.34 -11.04 -6.64
N HIS A 21 -0.37 -10.19 -6.31
CA HIS A 21 -0.34 -9.50 -5.01
C HIS A 21 -1.55 -8.57 -4.82
N LEU A 22 -1.92 -7.81 -5.86
CA LEU A 22 -3.09 -6.94 -5.82
C LEU A 22 -4.41 -7.72 -5.68
N ASP A 23 -4.55 -8.86 -6.37
CA ASP A 23 -5.71 -9.74 -6.22
C ASP A 23 -5.85 -10.28 -4.79
N LYS A 24 -4.73 -10.64 -4.16
CA LYS A 24 -4.70 -11.06 -2.75
C LYS A 24 -5.07 -9.91 -1.82
N LEU A 25 -4.49 -8.73 -2.02
CA LEU A 25 -4.84 -7.54 -1.23
C LEU A 25 -6.34 -7.22 -1.31
N ARG A 26 -6.92 -7.29 -2.50
CA ARG A 26 -8.36 -7.11 -2.69
C ARG A 26 -9.15 -8.14 -1.89
N SER A 27 -8.80 -9.42 -2.01
CA SER A 27 -9.49 -10.51 -1.29
C SER A 27 -9.39 -10.33 0.23
N PHE A 28 -8.23 -9.89 0.74
CA PHE A 28 -8.05 -9.57 2.16
C PHE A 28 -8.92 -8.39 2.60
N LEU A 29 -9.00 -7.32 1.82
CA LEU A 29 -9.84 -6.16 2.12
C LEU A 29 -11.33 -6.53 2.13
N GLU A 30 -11.78 -7.38 1.21
CA GLU A 30 -13.16 -7.88 1.17
C GLU A 30 -13.46 -8.72 2.43
N ALA A 31 -12.58 -9.66 2.78
CA ALA A 31 -12.72 -10.47 3.99
C ALA A 31 -12.70 -9.63 5.28
N GLN A 32 -11.86 -8.60 5.34
CA GLN A 32 -11.82 -7.67 6.48
C GLN A 32 -13.12 -6.88 6.64
N LYS A 33 -13.71 -6.40 5.53
CA LYS A 33 -14.98 -5.68 5.55
C LYS A 33 -16.12 -6.58 6.04
N GLU A 34 -16.17 -7.82 5.56
CA GLU A 34 -17.16 -8.80 6.00
C GLU A 34 -17.01 -9.13 7.49
N ALA A 35 -15.79 -9.43 7.94
CA ALA A 35 -15.50 -9.70 9.36
C ALA A 35 -15.90 -8.51 10.26
N LYS A 36 -15.56 -7.28 9.86
CA LYS A 36 -15.94 -6.06 10.57
C LYS A 36 -17.46 -5.90 10.68
N SER A 37 -18.19 -6.17 9.59
CA SER A 37 -19.65 -6.14 9.57
C SER A 37 -20.27 -7.18 10.51
N LEU A 38 -19.74 -8.41 10.51
CA LEU A 38 -20.22 -9.49 11.38
C LEU A 38 -19.98 -9.15 12.85
N ILE A 39 -18.78 -8.67 13.21
CA ILE A 39 -18.45 -8.29 14.59
C ILE A 39 -19.32 -7.12 15.05
N ALA A 40 -19.57 -6.12 14.21
CA ALA A 40 -20.44 -4.99 14.57
C ALA A 40 -21.87 -5.43 14.92
N VAL A 41 -22.37 -6.51 14.30
CA VAL A 41 -23.68 -7.09 14.62
C VAL A 41 -23.63 -7.95 15.88
N THR A 42 -22.60 -8.78 16.05
CA THR A 42 -22.53 -9.76 17.15
C THR A 42 -21.95 -9.20 18.44
N SER A 43 -21.18 -8.11 18.36
CA SER A 43 -20.52 -7.46 19.50
C SER A 43 -20.35 -5.95 19.20
N PRO A 44 -21.43 -5.15 19.32
CA PRO A 44 -21.41 -3.72 19.00
C PRO A 44 -20.37 -2.91 19.78
N GLU A 45 -20.01 -3.37 20.99
CA GLU A 45 -19.02 -2.75 21.88
C GLU A 45 -17.57 -3.13 21.52
N ALA A 46 -17.36 -4.00 20.52
CA ALA A 46 -16.04 -4.51 20.18
C ALA A 46 -15.14 -3.40 19.63
N ASN A 47 -13.88 -3.41 20.07
CA ASN A 47 -12.87 -2.50 19.54
C ASN A 47 -12.39 -2.95 18.15
N LEU A 48 -12.78 -2.22 17.11
CA LEU A 48 -12.45 -2.49 15.71
C LEU A 48 -11.22 -1.72 15.20
N ASN A 49 -10.41 -1.16 16.10
CA ASN A 49 -9.23 -0.39 15.73
C ASN A 49 -8.21 -1.22 14.95
N ILE A 50 -8.07 -2.52 15.28
CA ILE A 50 -7.14 -3.42 14.62
C ILE A 50 -7.51 -3.66 13.14
N PHE A 51 -8.80 -3.79 12.85
CA PHE A 51 -9.32 -3.88 11.48
C PHE A 51 -9.07 -2.58 10.72
N SER A 52 -9.29 -1.45 11.38
CA SER A 52 -9.10 -0.12 10.76
C SER A 52 -7.61 0.14 10.48
N GLU A 53 -6.72 -0.31 11.35
CA GLU A 53 -5.27 -0.25 11.13
C GLU A 53 -4.85 -1.11 9.92
N LEU A 54 -5.28 -2.37 9.87
CA LEU A 54 -4.96 -3.26 8.75
C LEU A 54 -5.54 -2.76 7.44
N GLU A 55 -6.77 -2.25 7.43
CA GLU A 55 -7.42 -1.66 6.26
C GLU A 55 -6.60 -0.47 5.73
N ASN A 56 -6.12 0.39 6.63
CA ASN A 56 -5.26 1.51 6.28
C ASN A 56 -3.90 1.05 5.71
N LEU A 57 -3.23 0.08 6.36
CA LEU A 57 -1.95 -0.46 5.87
C LEU A 57 -2.11 -1.10 4.48
N ASN A 58 -3.18 -1.87 4.29
CA ASN A 58 -3.51 -2.49 3.02
C ASN A 58 -3.88 -1.45 1.95
N GLY A 59 -4.53 -0.34 2.32
CA GLY A 59 -4.80 0.79 1.45
C GLY A 59 -3.52 1.44 0.92
N VAL A 60 -2.52 1.68 1.78
CA VAL A 60 -1.22 2.16 1.33
C VAL A 60 -0.54 1.13 0.42
N ASN A 61 -0.56 -0.15 0.80
CA ASN A 61 0.05 -1.23 0.02
C ASN A 61 -0.57 -1.35 -1.38
N ALA A 62 -1.89 -1.20 -1.49
CA ALA A 62 -2.60 -1.20 -2.76
C ALA A 62 -2.17 -0.03 -3.65
N LEU A 63 -2.10 1.20 -3.10
CA LEU A 63 -1.63 2.36 -3.85
C LEU A 63 -0.22 2.13 -4.42
N ILE A 64 0.72 1.67 -3.60
CA ILE A 64 2.11 1.44 -4.02
C ILE A 64 2.18 0.31 -5.06
N THR A 65 1.44 -0.77 -4.86
CA THR A 65 1.39 -1.92 -5.79
C THR A 65 0.84 -1.52 -7.16
N ILE A 66 -0.28 -0.77 -7.20
CA ILE A 66 -0.87 -0.26 -8.44
C ILE A 66 0.14 0.64 -9.17
N SER A 67 0.76 1.57 -8.44
CA SER A 67 1.74 2.50 -9.01
C SER A 67 2.97 1.79 -9.58
N LEU A 68 3.45 0.73 -8.91
CA LEU A 68 4.52 -0.13 -9.40
C LEU A 68 4.12 -0.84 -10.69
N LEU A 69 2.94 -1.47 -10.71
CA LEU A 69 2.43 -2.22 -11.85
C LEU A 69 2.30 -1.31 -13.08
N ASP A 70 1.67 -0.15 -12.93
CA ASP A 70 1.47 0.78 -14.04
C ASP A 70 2.80 1.32 -14.57
N LEU A 71 3.76 1.64 -13.70
CA LEU A 71 5.08 2.10 -14.13
C LEU A 71 5.93 0.99 -14.75
N LEU A 72 5.80 -0.26 -14.31
CA LEU A 72 6.45 -1.39 -14.97
C LEU A 72 5.92 -1.58 -16.40
N VAL A 73 4.61 -1.41 -16.61
CA VAL A 73 4.01 -1.41 -17.95
C VAL A 73 4.57 -0.27 -18.78
N VAL A 74 4.64 0.94 -18.24
CA VAL A 74 5.24 2.11 -18.92
C VAL A 74 6.70 1.82 -19.29
N CYS A 75 7.52 1.36 -18.35
CA CYS A 75 8.94 1.04 -18.58
C CYS A 75 9.13 -0.01 -19.66
N LYS A 76 8.39 -1.13 -19.58
CA LYS A 76 8.44 -2.19 -20.59
C LYS A 76 8.16 -1.63 -21.98
N HIS A 77 7.10 -0.83 -22.12
CA HIS A 77 6.73 -0.31 -23.43
C HIS A 77 7.69 0.77 -23.93
N LEU A 78 8.24 1.62 -23.06
CA LEU A 78 9.28 2.58 -23.47
C LEU A 78 10.51 1.91 -24.09
N CYS A 79 10.83 0.66 -23.71
CA CYS A 79 11.90 -0.12 -24.32
C CYS A 79 11.54 -0.74 -25.68
N ILE A 80 10.24 -0.91 -25.98
CA ILE A 80 9.76 -1.64 -27.17
C ILE A 80 9.24 -0.69 -28.26
N VAL A 81 8.70 0.47 -27.88
CA VAL A 81 8.06 1.41 -28.80
C VAL A 81 9.03 1.95 -29.85
N LYS A 82 8.57 1.90 -31.11
CA LYS A 82 9.33 2.39 -32.27
C LYS A 82 8.82 3.76 -32.70
N GLN A 83 7.53 4.03 -32.51
CA GLN A 83 6.92 5.26 -32.95
C GLN A 83 7.08 6.39 -31.92
N PRO A 84 7.46 7.62 -32.34
CA PRO A 84 7.60 8.75 -31.44
C PRO A 84 6.32 9.06 -30.63
N TRP A 85 5.15 8.91 -31.26
CA TRP A 85 3.87 9.20 -30.59
C TRP A 85 3.53 8.17 -29.50
N GLU A 86 3.83 6.89 -29.72
CA GLU A 86 3.69 5.86 -28.69
C GLU A 86 4.64 6.14 -27.52
N ARG A 87 5.89 6.53 -27.81
CA ARG A 87 6.84 6.94 -26.77
C ARG A 87 6.32 8.10 -25.95
N ALA A 88 5.81 9.14 -26.61
CA ALA A 88 5.20 10.29 -25.95
C ALA A 88 4.00 9.87 -25.07
N TYR A 89 3.17 8.94 -25.54
CA TYR A 89 2.06 8.37 -24.78
C TYR A 89 2.51 7.68 -23.48
N PHE A 90 3.56 6.86 -23.53
CA PHE A 90 4.05 6.19 -22.32
C PHE A 90 4.78 7.16 -21.37
N ILE A 91 5.52 8.14 -21.90
CA ILE A 91 6.16 9.19 -21.07
C ILE A 91 5.11 9.98 -20.30
N LYS A 92 4.07 10.48 -20.98
CA LYS A 92 3.03 11.29 -20.32
C LYS A 92 2.26 10.48 -19.28
N ASN A 93 2.01 9.19 -19.54
CA ASN A 93 1.39 8.30 -18.56
C ASN A 93 2.29 8.06 -17.36
N GLY A 94 3.59 7.84 -17.55
CA GLY A 94 4.56 7.72 -16.46
C GLY A 94 4.54 8.96 -15.54
N TYR A 95 4.56 10.16 -16.13
CA TYR A 95 4.45 11.42 -15.39
C TYR A 95 3.11 11.59 -14.68
N LEU A 96 2.00 11.20 -15.29
CA LEU A 96 0.68 11.21 -14.66
C LEU A 96 0.67 10.30 -13.43
N ILE A 97 1.12 9.04 -13.57
CA ILE A 97 1.17 8.07 -12.47
C ILE A 97 2.01 8.61 -11.32
N ILE A 98 3.21 9.14 -11.60
CA ILE A 98 4.09 9.73 -10.58
C ILE A 98 3.36 10.85 -9.82
N ASN A 99 2.71 11.77 -10.55
CA ASN A 99 2.00 12.88 -9.93
C ASN A 99 0.85 12.41 -9.04
N GLU A 100 -0.06 11.58 -9.57
CA GLU A 100 -1.24 11.10 -8.84
C GLU A 100 -0.85 10.25 -7.63
N THR A 101 0.20 9.43 -7.75
CA THR A 101 0.74 8.64 -6.64
C THR A 101 1.28 9.54 -5.54
N LEU A 102 2.11 10.53 -5.91
CA LEU A 102 2.69 11.47 -4.96
C LEU A 102 1.63 12.33 -4.27
N GLU A 103 0.61 12.75 -5.01
CA GLU A 103 -0.50 13.54 -4.50
C GLU A 103 -1.34 12.72 -3.52
N THR A 104 -1.86 11.57 -3.97
CA THR A 104 -2.65 10.64 -3.15
C THR A 104 -1.90 10.20 -1.90
N TYR A 105 -0.62 9.85 -2.04
CA TYR A 105 0.21 9.47 -0.90
C TYR A 105 0.35 10.62 0.09
N SER A 106 0.69 11.82 -0.37
CA SER A 106 0.91 12.96 0.54
C SER A 106 -0.36 13.43 1.25
N GLN A 107 -1.50 13.41 0.56
CA GLN A 107 -2.76 13.96 1.09
C GLN A 107 -3.50 12.97 1.99
N SER A 108 -3.53 11.69 1.62
CA SER A 108 -4.39 10.70 2.28
C SER A 108 -3.61 9.61 3.03
N GLN A 109 -2.60 9.01 2.39
CA GLN A 109 -1.98 7.79 2.93
C GLN A 109 -0.84 8.07 3.92
N GLN A 110 -0.04 9.11 3.68
CA GLN A 110 1.11 9.45 4.51
C GLN A 110 0.72 9.85 5.94
N PRO A 111 -0.29 10.72 6.18
CA PRO A 111 -0.69 11.08 7.54
C PRO A 111 -1.18 9.87 8.32
N VAL A 112 -1.97 9.00 7.67
CA VAL A 112 -2.50 7.76 8.24
C VAL A 112 -1.36 6.82 8.63
N LEU A 113 -0.43 6.55 7.70
CA LEU A 113 0.72 5.68 7.95
C LEU A 113 1.60 6.22 9.07
N ARG A 114 1.86 7.55 9.09
CA ARG A 114 2.60 8.20 10.17
C ARG A 114 1.90 8.04 11.52
N GLY A 115 0.57 8.17 11.56
CA GLY A 115 -0.23 7.94 12.76
C GLY A 115 -0.06 6.53 13.31
N ILE A 116 -0.22 5.52 12.45
CA ILE A 116 -0.03 4.11 12.81
C ILE A 116 1.38 3.85 13.35
N ILE A 117 2.41 4.36 12.69
CA ILE A 117 3.81 4.19 13.13
C ILE A 117 4.04 4.84 14.49
N ASN A 118 3.62 6.10 14.67
CA ASN A 118 3.85 6.82 15.92
C ASN A 118 3.15 6.15 17.11
N SER A 119 1.94 5.63 16.90
CA SER A 119 1.16 5.02 17.98
C SER A 119 1.58 3.58 18.27
N ASN A 120 1.76 2.76 17.23
CA ASN A 120 1.79 1.31 17.37
C ASN A 120 3.15 0.69 17.03
N TYR A 121 3.99 1.37 16.24
CA TYR A 121 5.26 0.85 15.72
C TYR A 121 6.40 1.89 15.72
N PRO A 122 6.71 2.55 16.84
CA PRO A 122 7.66 3.66 16.87
C PRO A 122 9.08 3.26 16.44
N SER A 123 9.45 1.98 16.54
CA SER A 123 10.72 1.45 16.05
C SER A 123 10.91 1.60 14.53
N PHE A 124 9.83 1.73 13.75
CA PHE A 124 9.86 1.92 12.30
C PHE A 124 9.97 3.39 11.88
N LEU A 125 9.92 4.32 12.84
CA LEU A 125 9.96 5.76 12.57
C LEU A 125 11.25 6.23 11.85
N PRO A 126 12.46 5.72 12.18
CA PRO A 126 13.68 6.06 11.45
C PRO A 126 13.60 5.69 9.96
N ASP A 127 13.18 4.46 9.65
CA ASP A 127 13.04 3.97 8.28
C ASP A 127 12.01 4.79 7.50
N PHE A 128 10.87 5.07 8.13
CA PHE A 128 9.82 5.89 7.53
C PHE A 128 10.30 7.32 7.21
N ASN A 129 11.03 7.95 8.14
CA ASN A 129 11.58 9.28 7.93
C ASN A 129 12.67 9.29 6.84
N ASN A 130 13.47 8.22 6.74
CA ASN A 130 14.44 8.07 5.66
C ASN A 130 13.75 8.04 4.29
N ILE A 131 12.72 7.21 4.11
CA ILE A 131 11.94 7.13 2.86
C ILE A 131 11.29 8.48 2.54
N PHE A 132 10.72 9.15 3.54
CA PHE A 132 10.14 10.47 3.35
C PHE A 132 11.17 11.52 2.91
N SER A 133 12.40 11.43 3.41
CA SER A 133 13.50 12.28 2.95
C SER A 133 13.84 12.03 1.48
N THR A 134 13.83 10.77 1.04
CA THR A 134 14.02 10.39 -0.37
C THR A 134 12.92 10.94 -1.26
N ILE A 135 11.66 10.85 -0.83
CA ILE A 135 10.52 11.48 -1.55
C ILE A 135 10.75 12.99 -1.66
N LYS A 136 11.08 13.68 -0.56
CA LYS A 136 11.36 15.12 -0.58
C LYS A 136 12.50 15.48 -1.54
N LYS A 137 13.56 14.68 -1.56
CA LYS A 137 14.71 14.85 -2.46
C LYS A 137 14.27 14.71 -3.92
N PHE A 138 13.53 13.65 -4.24
CA PHE A 138 12.96 13.45 -5.57
C PHE A 138 12.12 14.63 -6.05
N ARG A 139 11.25 15.16 -5.19
CA ARG A 139 10.41 16.33 -5.52
C ARG A 139 11.22 17.60 -5.82
N LYS A 140 12.45 17.71 -5.30
CA LYS A 140 13.35 18.85 -5.53
C LYS A 140 14.19 18.66 -6.80
N GLU A 141 14.65 17.43 -7.04
CA GLU A 141 15.57 17.09 -8.14
C GLU A 141 14.85 16.94 -9.47
N HIS A 142 13.63 16.40 -9.45
CA HIS A 142 12.81 16.24 -10.64
C HIS A 142 11.78 17.36 -10.63
N ASP A 143 11.86 18.28 -11.60
CA ASP A 143 10.99 19.46 -11.67
C ASP A 143 9.51 19.06 -11.75
N LEU A 144 8.88 18.97 -10.58
CA LEU A 144 7.47 18.63 -10.48
C LEU A 144 6.58 19.66 -11.18
N LYS A 145 7.05 20.89 -11.42
CA LYS A 145 6.29 21.87 -12.19
C LYS A 145 6.23 21.46 -13.66
N THR A 146 7.32 20.94 -14.21
CA THR A 146 7.34 20.35 -15.56
C THR A 146 6.43 19.12 -15.64
N ILE A 147 6.52 18.20 -14.67
CA ILE A 147 5.63 17.02 -14.62
C ILE A 147 4.15 17.45 -14.52
N LYS A 148 3.84 18.42 -13.66
CA LYS A 148 2.49 18.96 -13.49
C LYS A 148 1.99 19.71 -14.72
N GLY A 149 2.86 20.45 -15.40
CA GLY A 149 2.57 21.12 -16.67
C GLY A 149 2.21 20.12 -17.76
N ILE A 150 3.05 19.10 -17.96
CA ILE A 150 2.79 18.01 -18.90
C ILE A 150 1.49 17.27 -18.55
N ARG A 151 1.26 17.00 -17.26
CA ARG A 151 0.01 16.37 -16.77
C ARG A 151 -1.21 17.20 -17.14
N ASN A 152 -1.19 18.50 -16.85
CA ASN A 152 -2.32 19.39 -17.07
C ASN A 152 -2.60 19.64 -18.56
N THR A 153 -1.55 19.72 -19.39
CA THR A 153 -1.68 20.07 -20.81
C THR A 153 -1.94 18.86 -21.70
N ILE A 154 -1.31 17.69 -21.45
CA ILE A 154 -1.35 16.57 -22.42
C ILE A 154 -1.69 15.19 -21.86
N ALA A 155 -1.65 14.98 -20.54
CA ALA A 155 -1.87 13.65 -19.94
C ALA A 155 -3.27 13.48 -19.34
N GLY A 156 -3.65 14.35 -18.39
CA GLY A 156 -4.93 14.27 -17.69
C GLY A 156 -6.11 14.78 -18.51
N HIS A 157 -5.86 15.77 -19.38
CA HIS A 157 -6.84 16.35 -20.28
C HIS A 157 -6.19 16.67 -21.63
N ILE A 158 -6.99 16.73 -22.70
CA ILE A 158 -6.56 17.30 -23.98
C ILE A 158 -6.77 18.80 -23.88
N ASP A 159 -5.70 19.59 -23.97
CA ASP A 159 -5.79 21.05 -24.00
C ASP A 159 -6.67 21.53 -25.16
N LYS A 160 -7.38 22.65 -24.95
CA LYS A 160 -8.21 23.28 -25.99
C LYS A 160 -7.34 23.94 -27.06
N ASP A 161 -6.12 24.36 -26.69
CA ASP A 161 -5.10 24.79 -27.63
C ASP A 161 -4.33 23.56 -28.15
N PHE A 162 -4.74 23.06 -29.31
CA PHE A 162 -4.14 21.88 -29.92
C PHE A 162 -2.69 22.10 -30.35
N CYS A 163 -2.30 23.33 -30.69
CA CYS A 163 -0.91 23.66 -31.00
C CYS A 163 -0.06 23.52 -29.73
N LEU A 164 -0.51 24.10 -28.61
CA LEU A 164 0.15 23.94 -27.33
C LEU A 164 0.25 22.47 -26.89
N TYR A 165 -0.82 21.69 -27.08
CA TYR A 165 -0.81 20.25 -26.81
C TYR A 165 0.27 19.53 -27.64
N TYR A 166 0.30 19.78 -28.95
CA TYR A 166 1.23 19.12 -29.86
C TYR A 166 2.68 19.54 -29.58
N ASP A 167 2.93 20.84 -29.41
CA ASP A 167 4.26 21.38 -29.11
C ASP A 167 4.79 20.88 -27.76
N THR A 168 3.93 20.75 -26.76
CA THR A 168 4.31 20.16 -25.46
C THR A 168 4.66 18.69 -25.60
N THR A 169 3.93 17.95 -26.45
CA THR A 169 4.20 16.53 -26.73
C THR A 169 5.56 16.35 -27.42
N LEU A 170 5.91 17.23 -28.37
CA LEU A 170 7.19 17.19 -29.07
C LEU A 170 8.39 17.50 -28.19
N LYS A 171 8.19 18.24 -27.08
CA LYS A 171 9.25 18.58 -26.12
C LYS A 171 9.54 17.47 -25.10
N LEU A 172 8.81 16.35 -25.16
CA LEU A 172 9.05 15.23 -24.24
C LEU A 172 10.41 14.58 -24.51
N ASP A 173 11.29 14.68 -23.52
CA ASP A 173 12.60 14.02 -23.52
C ASP A 173 12.49 12.62 -22.89
N GLY A 174 12.82 11.61 -23.69
CA GLY A 174 12.80 10.21 -23.26
C GLY A 174 13.89 9.85 -22.25
N GLU A 175 15.06 10.48 -22.30
CA GLU A 175 16.14 10.23 -21.33
C GLU A 175 15.79 10.83 -19.97
N ALA A 176 15.35 12.08 -19.95
CA ALA A 176 14.86 12.72 -18.73
C ALA A 176 13.67 11.97 -18.11
N ALA A 177 12.74 11.49 -18.96
CA ALA A 177 11.63 10.66 -18.52
C ALA A 177 12.09 9.33 -17.92
N GLY A 178 13.00 8.62 -18.60
CA GLY A 178 13.57 7.36 -18.11
C GLY A 178 14.24 7.51 -16.76
N ASN A 179 15.06 8.56 -16.59
CA ASN A 179 15.72 8.88 -15.31
C ASN A 179 14.70 9.16 -14.20
N THR A 180 13.67 9.95 -14.51
CA THR A 180 12.62 10.31 -13.54
C THR A 180 11.79 9.10 -13.13
N ILE A 181 11.36 8.26 -14.09
CA ILE A 181 10.59 7.05 -13.83
C ILE A 181 11.41 6.06 -13.01
N SER A 182 12.68 5.85 -13.38
CA SER A 182 13.60 4.95 -12.66
C SER A 182 13.81 5.39 -11.22
N ALA A 183 14.05 6.68 -10.99
CA ALA A 183 14.20 7.25 -9.66
C ALA A 183 12.94 7.05 -8.80
N PHE A 184 11.75 7.21 -9.39
CA PHE A 184 10.49 7.00 -8.69
C PHE A 184 10.17 5.52 -8.43
N LEU A 185 10.46 4.62 -9.38
CA LEU A 185 10.37 3.17 -9.16
C LEU A 185 11.22 2.71 -7.97
N ASN A 186 12.41 3.28 -7.79
CA ASN A 186 13.24 3.00 -6.63
C ASN A 186 12.62 3.47 -5.30
N ILE A 187 11.87 4.59 -5.31
CA ILE A 187 11.09 5.05 -4.15
C ILE A 187 9.95 4.08 -3.85
N LEU A 188 9.21 3.66 -4.87
CA LEU A 188 8.11 2.72 -4.71
C LEU A 188 8.60 1.38 -4.16
N ARG A 189 9.74 0.88 -4.63
CA ARG A 189 10.38 -0.32 -4.07
C ARG A 189 10.70 -0.16 -2.59
N GLN A 190 11.32 0.95 -2.19
CA GLN A 190 11.62 1.21 -0.77
C GLN A 190 10.35 1.27 0.10
N LEU A 191 9.28 1.89 -0.42
CA LEU A 191 7.97 1.89 0.24
C LEU A 191 7.39 0.48 0.35
N GLN A 192 7.48 -0.32 -0.70
CA GLN A 192 6.97 -1.69 -0.72
C GLN A 192 7.71 -2.59 0.29
N ASP A 193 9.04 -2.50 0.32
CA ASP A 193 9.87 -3.24 1.27
C ASP A 193 9.55 -2.84 2.72
N PHE A 194 9.37 -1.54 2.95
CA PHE A 194 8.97 -1.01 4.25
C PHE A 194 7.59 -1.52 4.68
N LEU A 195 6.59 -1.42 3.80
CA LEU A 195 5.23 -1.88 4.07
C LEU A 195 5.18 -3.39 4.30
N THR A 196 5.97 -4.17 3.57
CA THR A 196 6.07 -5.63 3.77
C THR A 196 6.56 -5.95 5.18
N LYS A 197 7.64 -5.29 5.63
CA LYS A 197 8.18 -5.47 6.98
C LYS A 197 7.18 -5.04 8.06
N LEU A 198 6.56 -3.87 7.88
CA LEU A 198 5.59 -3.33 8.83
C LEU A 198 4.36 -4.24 8.94
N THR A 199 3.81 -4.70 7.82
CA THR A 199 2.64 -5.59 7.77
C THR A 199 2.96 -6.94 8.39
N LEU A 200 4.15 -7.50 8.13
CA LEU A 200 4.58 -8.74 8.77
C LEU A 200 4.64 -8.59 10.29
N PHE A 201 5.23 -7.49 10.78
CA PHE A 201 5.32 -7.21 12.21
C PHE A 201 3.94 -7.01 12.85
N ALA A 202 3.06 -6.25 12.19
CA ALA A 202 1.67 -6.07 12.62
C ALA A 202 0.94 -7.42 12.74
N ASN A 203 1.04 -8.28 11.73
CA ASN A 203 0.42 -9.60 11.74
C ASN A 203 0.96 -10.51 12.86
N ILE A 204 2.26 -10.47 13.15
CA ILE A 204 2.85 -11.23 14.27
C ILE A 204 2.27 -10.75 15.59
N LYS A 205 2.25 -9.43 15.82
CA LYS A 205 1.68 -8.83 17.03
C LYS A 205 0.22 -9.22 17.23
N ILE A 206 -0.60 -9.13 16.17
CA ILE A 206 -2.01 -9.54 16.19
C ILE A 206 -2.17 -11.01 16.59
N LYS A 207 -1.33 -11.88 16.03
CA LYS A 207 -1.35 -13.31 16.34
C LYS A 207 -1.02 -13.56 17.81
N GLU A 208 -0.01 -12.89 18.35
CA GLU A 208 0.39 -13.00 19.75
C GLU A 208 -0.73 -12.52 20.70
N GLU A 209 -1.34 -11.38 20.41
CA GLU A 209 -2.49 -10.84 21.16
C GLU A 209 -3.69 -11.80 21.12
N SER A 210 -3.94 -12.42 19.96
CA SER A 210 -5.02 -13.40 19.80
C SER A 210 -4.77 -14.65 20.64
N MET A 211 -3.54 -15.16 20.65
CA MET A 211 -3.16 -16.34 21.47
C MET A 211 -3.29 -16.06 22.97
N GLN A 212 -2.88 -14.88 23.43
CA GLN A 212 -3.03 -14.49 24.85
C GLN A 212 -4.51 -14.37 25.25
N THR A 213 -5.35 -13.87 24.34
CA THR A 213 -6.80 -13.77 24.55
C THR A 213 -7.43 -15.16 24.67
N GLU A 214 -7.08 -16.08 23.77
CA GLU A 214 -7.58 -17.47 23.80
C GLU A 214 -7.18 -18.19 25.10
N GLN A 215 -5.93 -18.04 25.54
CA GLN A 215 -5.48 -18.58 26.82
C GLN A 215 -6.26 -18.01 28.01
N SER A 216 -6.55 -16.71 27.99
CA SER A 216 -7.33 -16.05 29.04
C SER A 216 -8.77 -16.55 29.09
N ILE A 217 -9.41 -16.77 27.93
CA ILE A 217 -10.75 -17.35 27.83
C ILE A 217 -10.77 -18.78 28.38
N ASN A 218 -9.78 -19.61 28.02
CA ASN A 218 -9.68 -20.97 28.52
C ASN A 218 -9.49 -21.01 30.04
N ASN A 219 -8.66 -20.12 30.60
CA ASN A 219 -8.48 -19.99 32.04
C ASN A 219 -9.77 -19.56 32.77
N LEU A 220 -10.54 -18.64 32.18
CA LEU A 220 -11.85 -18.23 32.73
C LEU A 220 -12.85 -19.38 32.69
N LYS A 221 -12.91 -20.13 31.59
CA LYS A 221 -13.78 -21.30 31.45
C LYS A 221 -13.48 -22.34 32.54
N ASN A 222 -12.20 -22.66 32.75
CA ASN A 222 -11.78 -23.59 33.81
C ASN A 222 -12.21 -23.11 35.21
N LYS A 223 -12.04 -21.82 35.51
CA LYS A 223 -12.49 -21.24 36.79
C LYS A 223 -14.01 -21.32 36.97
N ILE A 224 -14.78 -21.10 35.90
CA ILE A 224 -16.24 -21.23 35.93
C ILE A 224 -16.65 -22.68 36.21
N GLU A 225 -16.01 -23.65 35.56
CA GLU A 225 -16.25 -25.07 35.80
C GLU A 225 -15.90 -25.49 37.26
N GLU A 226 -14.80 -24.98 37.80
CA GLU A 226 -14.44 -25.17 39.21
C GLU A 226 -15.49 -24.59 40.18
N LEU A 227 -16.01 -23.39 39.88
CA LEU A 227 -17.05 -22.76 40.68
C LEU A 227 -18.36 -23.55 40.65
N PHE A 228 -18.79 -24.04 39.48
CA PHE A 228 -19.97 -24.89 39.37
C PHE A 228 -19.80 -26.19 40.16
N SER A 229 -18.63 -26.84 40.07
CA SER A 229 -18.31 -28.04 40.86
C SER A 229 -18.37 -27.79 42.37
N LYS A 230 -17.85 -26.65 42.84
CA LYS A 230 -17.96 -26.24 44.26
C LYS A 230 -19.42 -26.01 44.68
N PHE A 231 -20.20 -25.34 43.84
CA PHE A 231 -21.60 -25.07 44.12
C PHE A 231 -22.42 -26.36 44.24
N ASP A 232 -22.18 -27.34 43.35
CA ASP A 232 -22.85 -28.64 43.39
C ASP A 232 -22.51 -29.45 44.64
N LYS A 233 -21.27 -29.36 45.14
CA LYS A 233 -20.87 -29.98 46.42
C LYS A 233 -21.62 -29.36 47.60
N LEU A 234 -21.64 -28.03 47.70
CA LEU A 234 -22.36 -27.31 48.76
C LEU A 234 -23.86 -27.63 48.77
N LYS A 235 -24.47 -27.77 47.58
CA LYS A 235 -25.89 -28.13 47.45
C LYS A 235 -26.19 -29.56 47.92
N LYS A 236 -25.24 -30.49 47.78
CA LYS A 236 -25.37 -31.86 48.32
C LYS A 236 -25.21 -31.89 49.83
N GLU A 237 -24.27 -31.13 50.37
CA GLU A 237 -24.03 -31.03 51.82
C GLU A 237 -25.24 -30.43 52.55
N ASN A 238 -25.86 -29.38 51.99
CA ASN A 238 -27.07 -28.77 52.56
C ASN A 238 -28.36 -29.59 52.42
N LYS A 239 -28.37 -30.69 51.66
CA LYS A 239 -29.53 -31.60 51.59
C LYS A 239 -29.52 -32.71 52.65
N ASN A 240 -28.39 -32.87 53.35
CA ASN A 240 -28.20 -33.88 54.39
C ASN A 240 -28.31 -33.30 55.82
N HIS A 241 -28.70 -32.03 55.93
CA HIS A 241 -29.10 -31.35 57.16
C HIS A 241 -30.59 -31.01 57.09
#